data_AF-A0A1Y0I2T7-F1
#
_entry.id   AF-A0A1Y0I2T7-F1
#
_cell.length_a   1.000
_cell.length_b   1.000
_cell.length_c   1.000
_cell.angle_alpha   90.00
_cell.angle_beta   90.00
_cell.angle_gamma   90.00
#
_symmetry.space_group_name_H-M   'P 1'
#
loop_
_entity.id
_entity.type
_entity.pdbx_description
1 polymer ?
#
loop_
_entity_poly.entity_id
_entity_poly.type
_entity_poly.pdbx_seq_one_letter_code
_entity_poly.pdbx_strand_id
1 'polypeptide(L)'
;MPKSRDWSAEERKLWRNLWRSPQANEWDDSFIAAVAAYVCHATAVYDGSASAWQAQEMRHLGAQLGLTPAGMASLGWVVVHE
;
A
#
# COMPACT_ATOMS: atom_id res chain seq x y z
N MET A 1 -8.62 5.20 -7.12
CA MET A 1 -7.73 6.31 -6.71
C MET A 1 -8.57 7.55 -6.46
N PRO A 2 -8.39 8.25 -5.33
CA PRO A 2 -9.05 9.53 -5.05
C PRO A 2 -8.82 10.56 -6.16
N LYS A 3 -9.88 11.27 -6.55
CA LYS A 3 -9.84 12.27 -7.64
C LYS A 3 -9.33 13.66 -7.22
N SER A 4 -9.07 13.87 -5.93
CA SER A 4 -8.70 15.17 -5.36
C SER A 4 -7.27 15.63 -5.64
N ARG A 5 -6.45 14.81 -6.30
CA ARG A 5 -5.06 15.13 -6.66
C ARG A 5 -4.68 14.50 -8.00
N ASP A 6 -3.64 15.04 -8.59
CA ASP A 6 -2.95 14.40 -9.69
C ASP A 6 -2.06 13.26 -9.20
N TRP A 7 -2.00 12.21 -10.02
CA TRP A 7 -1.23 11.01 -9.72
C TRP A 7 -0.25 10.75 -10.84
N SER A 8 1.01 10.57 -10.48
CA SER A 8 2.10 10.30 -11.42
C SER A 8 1.93 8.93 -12.08
N ALA A 9 2.68 8.69 -13.16
CA ALA A 9 2.66 7.39 -13.84
C ALA A 9 3.09 6.25 -12.91
N GLU A 10 4.11 6.47 -12.08
CA GLU A 10 4.62 5.49 -11.13
C GLU A 10 3.63 5.21 -10.00
N GLU A 11 2.94 6.22 -9.49
CA GLU A 11 1.91 6.03 -8.46
C GLU A 11 0.72 5.23 -9.00
N ARG A 12 0.28 5.52 -10.23
CA ARG A 12 -0.77 4.74 -10.90
C ARG A 12 -0.34 3.30 -11.13
N LYS A 13 0.93 3.08 -11.45
CA LYS A 13 1.50 1.73 -11.64
C LYS A 13 1.53 0.97 -10.30
N LEU A 14 2.03 1.58 -9.24
CA LEU A 14 2.05 0.99 -7.91
C LEU A 14 0.63 0.67 -7.42
N TRP A 15 -0.31 1.61 -7.56
CA TRP A 15 -1.72 1.38 -7.26
C TRP A 15 -2.26 0.14 -7.98
N ARG A 16 -2.06 0.04 -9.30
CA ARG A 16 -2.55 -1.12 -10.08
C ARG A 16 -1.90 -2.43 -9.64
N ASN A 17 -0.61 -2.41 -9.29
CA ASN A 17 0.09 -3.60 -8.82
C ASN A 17 -0.46 -4.08 -7.48
N LEU A 18 -0.73 -3.16 -6.55
CA LEU A 18 -1.33 -3.47 -5.25
C LEU A 18 -2.71 -4.10 -5.43
N TRP A 19 -3.61 -3.48 -6.21
CA TRP A 19 -4.96 -4.03 -6.45
C TRP A 19 -4.99 -5.29 -7.34
N ARG A 20 -3.84 -5.74 -7.84
CA ARG A 20 -3.68 -7.02 -8.56
C ARG A 20 -2.92 -8.06 -7.74
N SER A 21 -2.45 -7.72 -6.55
CA SER A 21 -1.76 -8.67 -5.70
C SER A 21 -2.75 -9.62 -5.02
N PRO A 22 -2.33 -10.80 -4.53
CA PRO A 22 -3.19 -11.70 -3.78
C PRO A 22 -3.87 -11.03 -2.58
N GLN A 23 -3.19 -10.07 -1.92
CA GLN A 23 -3.73 -9.31 -0.79
C GLN A 23 -4.98 -8.52 -1.14
N ALA A 24 -5.11 -8.07 -2.40
CA ALA A 24 -6.27 -7.30 -2.84
C ALA A 24 -7.60 -8.08 -2.77
N ASN A 25 -7.55 -9.42 -2.70
CA ASN A 25 -8.75 -10.24 -2.49
C ASN A 25 -9.39 -10.01 -1.12
N GLU A 26 -8.61 -9.57 -0.13
CA GLU A 26 -9.06 -9.28 1.23
C GLU A 26 -9.45 -7.80 1.41
N TRP A 27 -9.30 -6.98 0.37
CA TRP A 27 -9.59 -5.55 0.42
C TRP A 27 -10.93 -5.24 -0.22
N ASP A 28 -11.75 -4.46 0.49
CA ASP A 28 -12.95 -3.83 -0.06
C ASP A 28 -12.72 -2.31 -0.28
N ASP A 29 -13.79 -1.60 -0.63
CA ASP A 29 -13.73 -0.15 -0.87
C ASP A 29 -13.25 0.66 0.34
N SER A 30 -13.33 0.13 1.57
CA SER A 30 -12.83 0.82 2.76
C SER A 30 -11.30 0.98 2.76
N PHE A 31 -10.58 0.12 2.03
CA PHE A 31 -9.13 0.16 1.91
C PHE A 31 -8.62 1.21 0.92
N ILE A 32 -9.49 1.81 0.11
CA ILE A 32 -9.11 2.80 -0.91
C ILE A 32 -8.25 3.93 -0.31
N ALA A 33 -8.63 4.45 0.86
CA ALA A 33 -7.90 5.53 1.51
C ALA A 33 -6.52 5.08 2.02
N ALA A 34 -6.45 3.91 2.67
CA ALA A 34 -5.20 3.35 3.19
C ALA A 34 -4.21 3.01 2.07
N VAL A 35 -4.69 2.40 0.98
CA VAL A 35 -3.87 2.10 -0.20
C VAL A 35 -3.38 3.39 -0.87
N ALA A 36 -4.23 4.43 -0.95
CA ALA A 36 -3.84 5.72 -1.51
C ALA A 36 -2.74 6.38 -0.67
N ALA A 37 -2.88 6.39 0.66
CA ALA A 37 -1.88 6.92 1.57
C ALA A 37 -0.56 6.14 1.44
N TYR A 38 -0.62 4.81 1.41
CA TYR A 38 0.56 3.97 1.22
C TYR A 38 1.29 4.30 -0.08
N VAL A 39 0.58 4.45 -1.20
CA VAL A 39 1.18 4.83 -2.49
C VAL A 39 1.93 6.16 -2.37
N CYS A 40 1.32 7.18 -1.77
CA CYS A 40 1.97 8.49 -1.58
C CYS A 40 3.25 8.40 -0.75
N HIS A 41 3.24 7.63 0.35
CA HIS A 41 4.41 7.50 1.21
C HIS A 41 5.49 6.62 0.59
N ALA A 42 5.10 5.56 -0.11
CA ALA A 42 6.03 4.66 -0.80
C ALA A 42 6.78 5.39 -1.92
N THR A 43 6.10 6.18 -2.74
CA THR A 43 6.77 6.94 -3.80
C THR A 43 7.71 8.00 -3.26
N ALA A 44 7.33 8.72 -2.20
CA ALA A 44 8.22 9.66 -1.51
C ALA A 44 9.46 8.98 -0.90
N VAL A 45 9.35 7.72 -0.46
CA VAL A 45 10.52 6.96 0.02
C VAL A 45 11.42 6.58 -1.16
N TYR A 46 10.85 6.17 -2.29
CA TYR A 46 11.63 5.76 -3.47
C TYR A 46 12.36 6.93 -4.14
N ASP A 47 11.75 8.11 -4.17
CA ASP A 47 12.36 9.31 -4.76
C ASP A 47 13.31 10.05 -3.80
N GLY A 48 13.41 9.60 -2.54
CA GLY A 48 14.29 10.18 -1.52
C GLY A 48 13.77 11.49 -0.90
N SER A 49 12.53 11.89 -1.16
CA SER A 49 11.91 13.11 -0.61
C SER A 49 11.20 12.90 0.74
N ALA A 50 11.01 11.64 1.16
CA ALA A 50 10.32 11.33 2.40
C ALA A 50 11.10 11.78 3.65
N SER A 51 10.36 12.40 4.57
CA SER A 51 10.78 12.54 5.96
C SER A 51 10.77 11.19 6.70
N ALA A 52 11.44 11.13 7.86
CA ALA A 52 11.46 9.93 8.71
C ALA A 52 10.06 9.48 9.14
N TRP A 53 9.16 10.43 9.41
CA TRP A 53 7.76 10.15 9.76
C TRP A 53 6.99 9.53 8.58
N GLN A 54 7.14 10.05 7.35
CA GLN A 54 6.50 9.46 6.17
C GLN A 54 7.00 8.04 5.90
N ALA A 55 8.30 7.78 6.11
CA ALA A 55 8.85 6.43 5.98
C ALA A 55 8.31 5.48 7.06
N GLN A 56 8.07 5.98 8.27
CA GLN A 56 7.43 5.20 9.35
C GLN A 56 5.96 4.89 9.01
N GLU A 57 5.21 5.88 8.53
CA GLU A 57 3.82 5.72 8.15
C GLU A 57 3.65 4.70 7.00
N MET A 58 4.53 4.75 5.99
CA MET A 58 4.59 3.74 4.94
C MET A 58 4.72 2.31 5.51
N ARG A 59 5.64 2.11 6.47
CA ARG A 59 5.84 0.78 7.09
C ARG A 59 4.61 0.35 7.90
N HIS A 60 3.98 1.28 8.60
CA HIS A 60 2.78 1.01 9.37
C HIS A 60 1.60 0.60 8.47
N LEU A 61 1.32 1.39 7.44
CA LEU A 61 0.31 1.08 6.43
C LEU A 61 0.63 -0.23 5.70
N GLY A 62 1.89 -0.49 5.36
CA GLY A 62 2.30 -1.76 4.75
C GLY A 62 1.99 -2.98 5.63
N ALA A 63 2.09 -2.85 6.95
CA ALA A 63 1.65 -3.90 7.86
C ALA A 63 0.13 -4.04 7.91
N GLN A 64 -0.61 -2.93 8.05
CA GLN A 64 -2.08 -2.94 8.09
C GLN A 64 -2.73 -3.46 6.80
N LEU A 65 -2.10 -3.21 5.65
CA LEU A 65 -2.55 -3.69 4.35
C LEU A 65 -2.16 -5.15 4.08
N GLY A 66 -1.47 -5.82 5.00
CA GLY A 66 -0.99 -7.20 4.81
C GLY A 66 0.10 -7.32 3.73
N LEU A 67 0.84 -6.24 3.44
CA LEU A 67 1.91 -6.22 2.43
C LEU A 67 3.26 -6.73 2.99
N THR A 68 3.32 -7.04 4.27
CA THR A 68 4.51 -7.57 4.95
C THR A 68 4.20 -8.91 5.61
N PRO A 69 5.18 -9.81 5.77
CA PRO A 69 4.97 -11.09 6.48
C PRO A 69 4.40 -10.91 7.90
N ALA A 70 4.89 -9.91 8.64
CA ALA A 70 4.38 -9.59 9.98
C ALA A 70 2.93 -9.10 9.94
N GLY A 71 2.59 -8.24 8.97
CA GLY A 71 1.22 -7.78 8.74
C GLY A 71 0.27 -8.92 8.41
N MET A 72 0.64 -9.77 7.45
CA MET A 72 -0.15 -10.96 7.10
C MET A 72 -0.38 -11.87 8.30
N ALA A 73 0.67 -12.18 9.07
CA ALA A 73 0.54 -12.99 10.29
C ALA A 73 -0.42 -12.36 11.30
N SER A 74 -0.37 -11.04 11.50
CA SER A 74 -1.27 -10.34 12.45
C SER A 74 -2.74 -10.33 12.01
N LEU A 75 -2.98 -10.37 10.70
CA LEU A 75 -4.32 -10.43 10.10
C LEU A 75 -4.84 -11.86 9.96
N GLY A 76 -4.02 -12.87 10.31
CA GLY A 76 -4.33 -14.28 10.09
C GLY A 76 -4.29 -14.69 8.62
N TRP A 77 -3.62 -13.91 7.76
CA TRP A 77 -3.55 -14.13 6.33
C TRP A 77 -2.38 -15.05 5.97
N VAL A 78 -2.64 -15.99 5.05
CA VAL A 78 -1.63 -16.90 4.51
C VAL A 78 -1.71 -16.86 2.99
N VAL A 79 -0.59 -16.58 2.32
CA VAL A 79 -0.51 -16.70 0.87
C VAL A 79 -0.40 -18.18 0.52
N VAL A 80 -1.39 -18.71 -0.19
CA VAL A 80 -1.36 -20.06 -0.75
C VAL A 80 -1.03 -19.96 -2.23
N HIS A 81 -0.06 -20.74 -2.69
CA HIS A 81 0.22 -20.91 -4.12
C HIS A 81 -0.51 -22.19 -4.59
N GLU A 82 -1.24 -22.11 -5.69
CA GLU A 82 -1.78 -23.27 -6.41
C GLU A 82 -0.67 -24.08 -7.10
#